data_AF-A0A7Y4ALK4-F1
#
_entry.id   AF-A0A7Y4ALK4-F1
#
_cell.length_a   1.000
_cell.length_b   1.000
_cell.length_c   1.000
_cell.angle_alpha   90.00
_cell.angle_beta   90.00
_cell.angle_gamma   90.00
#
_symmetry.space_group_name_H-M   'P 1'
#
loop_
_entity.id
_entity.type
_entity.pdbx_description
1 polymer ?
#
loop_
_entity_poly.entity_id
_entity_poly.type
_entity_poly.pdbx_seq_one_letter_code
_entity_poly.pdbx_strand_id
1 'polypeptide(L)'
;MIQAHVKTQNPSQLFHCSFTSSIRSSNKSSHPLFSRIALLSNQQQWLLFTAQTPRPTASQLKKHNVCCDRVIHMKPSQVCSEAEIVRRAILSRNASAVVASNNINQFEQAQLVKLASQNQCEVFFVSSEQELLH
;
A
#
# COMPACT_ATOMS: atom_id res chain seq x y z
N MET A 1 -53.24 14.49 20.21
CA MET A 1 -52.25 13.38 20.20
C MET A 1 -52.02 12.98 18.76
N ILE A 2 -50.92 13.42 18.15
CA ILE A 2 -50.60 13.12 16.74
C ILE A 2 -49.50 12.05 16.75
N GLN A 3 -49.85 10.85 16.29
CA GLN A 3 -48.91 9.76 16.02
C GLN A 3 -48.22 10.02 14.68
N ALA A 4 -46.90 10.08 14.69
CA ALA A 4 -46.08 10.12 13.48
C ALA A 4 -45.53 8.73 13.18
N HIS A 5 -46.00 8.13 12.09
CA HIS A 5 -45.41 6.91 11.51
C HIS A 5 -44.15 7.29 10.72
N VAL A 6 -42.98 6.85 11.18
CA VAL A 6 -41.73 6.87 10.39
C VAL A 6 -41.56 5.52 9.72
N LYS A 7 -41.63 5.52 8.39
CA LYS A 7 -41.40 4.35 7.54
C LYS A 7 -39.91 4.27 7.24
N THR A 8 -39.16 3.50 8.02
CA THR A 8 -37.72 3.30 7.78
C THR A 8 -37.53 2.15 6.79
N GLN A 9 -37.37 2.49 5.51
CA GLN A 9 -36.79 1.58 4.51
C GLN A 9 -35.33 1.99 4.31
N ASN A 10 -34.39 1.17 4.78
CA ASN A 10 -33.03 1.20 4.25
C ASN A 10 -32.32 -0.15 4.53
N PRO A 11 -32.34 -1.12 3.61
CA PRO A 11 -31.42 -2.23 3.68
C PRO A 11 -30.05 -1.74 3.19
N SER A 12 -29.11 -1.60 4.12
CA SER A 12 -27.69 -1.43 3.82
C SER A 12 -27.22 -2.58 2.92
N GLN A 13 -27.10 -2.31 1.63
CA GLN A 13 -26.48 -3.21 0.67
C GLN A 13 -24.99 -3.31 1.03
N LEU A 14 -24.63 -4.40 1.70
CA LEU A 14 -23.26 -4.84 1.84
C LEU A 14 -22.74 -5.16 0.43
N PHE A 15 -21.90 -4.29 -0.11
CA PHE A 15 -21.15 -4.57 -1.32
C PHE A 15 -20.16 -5.70 -1.03
N HIS A 16 -20.58 -6.93 -1.31
CA HIS A 16 -19.74 -8.10 -1.29
C HIS A 16 -18.93 -8.10 -2.59
N CYS A 17 -17.64 -7.73 -2.52
CA CYS A 17 -16.73 -7.90 -3.64
C CYS A 17 -16.49 -9.40 -3.87
N SER A 18 -17.29 -10.01 -4.75
CA SER A 18 -17.07 -11.37 -5.24
C SER A 18 -15.79 -11.42 -6.06
N PHE A 19 -14.74 -12.01 -5.50
CA PHE A 19 -13.46 -12.22 -6.17
C PHE A 19 -13.60 -13.38 -7.17
N THR A 20 -13.82 -13.08 -8.45
CA THR A 20 -13.59 -14.06 -9.52
C THR A 20 -12.09 -14.08 -9.81
N SER A 21 -11.37 -15.07 -9.29
CA SER A 21 -9.97 -15.31 -9.62
C SER A 21 -9.83 -15.84 -11.05
N SER A 22 -9.94 -14.96 -12.05
CA SER A 22 -9.43 -15.27 -13.38
C SER A 22 -7.91 -15.22 -13.34
N ILE A 23 -7.27 -16.38 -13.20
CA ILE A 23 -5.82 -16.52 -13.41
C ILE A 23 -5.55 -16.28 -14.90
N ARG A 24 -5.40 -15.00 -15.27
CA ARG A 24 -4.91 -14.61 -16.59
C ARG A 24 -3.38 -14.70 -16.54
N SER A 25 -2.85 -15.78 -17.11
CA SER A 25 -1.41 -15.91 -17.38
C SER A 25 -1.04 -14.93 -18.49
N SER A 26 -0.38 -13.83 -18.15
CA SER A 26 0.15 -12.86 -19.12
C SER A 26 1.66 -12.69 -18.88
N ASN A 27 2.42 -12.85 -19.96
CA ASN A 27 3.88 -12.66 -20.07
C ASN A 27 4.44 -11.63 -19.08
N LYS A 28 5.20 -12.12 -18.09
CA LYS A 28 5.77 -11.30 -17.02
C LYS A 28 7.06 -10.63 -17.50
N SER A 29 6.98 -9.37 -17.93
CA SER A 29 8.06 -8.42 -17.64
C SER A 29 8.01 -8.14 -16.12
N SER A 30 8.47 -9.09 -15.31
CA SER A 30 8.35 -9.03 -13.85
C SER A 30 9.34 -8.01 -13.31
N HIS A 31 8.88 -6.79 -13.05
CA HIS A 31 9.59 -5.92 -12.13
C HIS A 31 9.52 -6.60 -10.74
N PRO A 32 10.66 -6.99 -10.13
CA PRO A 32 10.67 -7.83 -8.94
C PRO A 32 9.86 -7.23 -7.78
N LEU A 33 9.98 -5.90 -7.60
CA LEU A 33 9.20 -5.14 -6.62
C LEU A 33 7.70 -5.28 -6.86
N PHE A 34 7.21 -4.97 -8.07
CA PHE A 34 5.78 -5.02 -8.40
C PHE A 34 5.20 -6.43 -8.22
N SER A 35 5.98 -7.46 -8.53
CA SER A 35 5.58 -8.84 -8.31
C SER A 35 5.40 -9.16 -6.82
N ARG A 36 6.28 -8.63 -5.95
CA ARG A 36 6.19 -8.82 -4.50
C ARG A 36 5.04 -8.01 -3.88
N ILE A 37 4.91 -6.74 -4.23
CA ILE A 37 3.82 -5.90 -3.71
C ILE A 37 2.44 -6.34 -4.19
N ALA A 38 2.33 -6.98 -5.37
CA ALA A 38 1.09 -7.61 -5.81
C ALA A 38 0.66 -8.73 -4.85
N LEU A 39 1.59 -9.60 -4.44
CA LEU A 39 1.31 -10.65 -3.45
C LEU A 39 0.90 -10.06 -2.10
N LEU A 40 1.63 -9.06 -1.61
CA LEU A 40 1.38 -8.43 -0.31
C LEU A 40 0.06 -7.64 -0.27
N SER A 41 -0.35 -7.04 -1.39
CA SER A 41 -1.63 -6.33 -1.49
C SER A 41 -2.84 -7.26 -1.30
N ASN A 42 -2.71 -8.57 -1.51
CA ASN A 42 -3.81 -9.51 -1.34
C ASN A 42 -4.07 -9.92 0.12
N GLN A 43 -3.22 -9.53 1.08
CA GLN A 43 -3.25 -9.98 2.49
C GLN A 43 -4.19 -9.20 3.44
N GLN A 44 -5.16 -8.44 2.91
CA GLN A 44 -6.11 -7.60 3.67
C GLN A 44 -5.47 -6.45 4.48
N GLN A 45 -4.18 -6.20 4.31
CA GLN A 45 -3.45 -5.07 4.90
C GLN A 45 -3.12 -4.02 3.82
N TRP A 46 -2.76 -2.82 4.27
CA TRP A 46 -2.41 -1.72 3.40
C TRP A 46 -1.02 -1.87 2.78
N LEU A 47 -0.88 -1.34 1.59
CA LEU A 47 0.39 -1.12 0.92
C LEU A 47 0.67 0.39 0.90
N LEU A 48 1.68 0.82 1.63
CA LEU A 48 1.96 2.24 1.85
C LEU A 48 3.11 2.71 0.97
N PHE A 49 2.95 3.82 0.28
CA PHE A 49 4.03 4.55 -0.38
C PHE A 49 4.31 5.83 0.38
N THR A 50 5.55 6.04 0.82
CA THR A 50 5.95 7.33 1.42
C THR A 50 5.95 8.44 0.36
N ALA A 51 5.95 9.69 0.83
CA ALA A 51 5.89 10.83 -0.07
C ALA A 51 7.14 11.04 -0.92
N GLN A 52 8.28 10.44 -0.53
CA GLN A 52 9.58 10.59 -1.18
C GLN A 52 9.82 9.54 -2.28
N THR A 53 8.83 8.69 -2.56
CA THR A 53 8.90 7.64 -3.59
C THR A 53 8.11 8.01 -4.83
N PRO A 54 8.52 7.54 -6.03
CA PRO A 54 7.72 7.68 -7.23
C PRO A 54 6.36 7.04 -7.01
N ARG A 55 5.30 7.72 -7.46
CA ARG A 55 3.93 7.32 -7.17
C ARG A 55 3.40 6.50 -8.35
N PRO A 56 3.35 5.16 -8.24
CA PRO A 56 2.85 4.36 -9.35
C PRO A 56 1.41 4.75 -9.68
N THR A 57 1.18 5.01 -10.96
CA THR A 57 -0.15 5.26 -11.50
C THR A 57 -1.05 4.04 -11.32
N ALA A 58 -2.37 4.26 -11.27
CA ALA A 58 -3.33 3.16 -11.21
C ALA A 58 -3.19 2.18 -12.38
N SER A 59 -2.80 2.65 -13.57
CA SER A 59 -2.52 1.81 -14.74
C SER A 59 -1.31 0.89 -14.52
N GLN A 60 -0.22 1.40 -13.94
CA GLN A 60 0.96 0.58 -13.58
C GLN A 60 0.60 -0.47 -12.52
N LEU A 61 -0.13 -0.08 -11.48
CA LEU A 61 -0.58 -1.00 -10.43
C LEU A 61 -1.45 -2.13 -11.02
N LYS A 62 -2.43 -1.79 -11.86
CA LYS A 62 -3.30 -2.77 -12.55
C LYS A 62 -2.52 -3.70 -13.48
N LYS A 63 -1.58 -3.16 -14.27
CA LYS A 63 -0.72 -3.94 -15.17
C LYS A 63 0.05 -5.04 -14.43
N HIS A 64 0.41 -4.80 -13.17
CA HIS A 64 1.15 -5.73 -12.33
C HIS A 64 0.27 -6.51 -11.32
N ASN A 65 -1.06 -6.46 -11.46
CA ASN A 65 -2.01 -7.14 -10.57
C ASN A 65 -1.90 -6.71 -9.09
N VAL A 66 -1.53 -5.45 -8.84
CA VAL A 66 -1.57 -4.88 -7.49
C VAL A 66 -3.00 -4.43 -7.18
N CYS A 67 -3.54 -4.84 -6.02
CA CYS A 67 -4.87 -4.44 -5.58
C CYS A 67 -4.88 -2.94 -5.24
N CYS A 68 -5.40 -2.12 -6.16
CA CYS A 68 -5.39 -0.65 -6.04
C CYS A 68 -6.17 -0.15 -4.82
N ASP A 69 -7.24 -0.84 -4.43
CA ASP A 69 -8.08 -0.48 -3.27
C ASP A 69 -7.35 -0.62 -1.93
N ARG A 70 -6.15 -1.20 -1.94
CA ARG A 70 -5.29 -1.41 -0.77
C ARG A 70 -3.99 -0.63 -0.83
N VAL A 71 -3.88 0.32 -1.75
CA VAL A 71 -2.71 1.19 -1.87
C VAL A 71 -3.02 2.55 -1.27
N ILE A 72 -2.14 3.04 -0.40
CA ILE A 72 -2.20 4.40 0.15
C ILE A 72 -0.90 5.12 -0.21
N HIS A 73 -1.05 6.29 -0.83
CA HIS A 73 0.06 7.23 -1.01
C HIS A 73 0.04 8.25 0.13
N MET A 74 1.09 8.22 0.94
CA MET A 74 1.21 9.14 2.06
C MET A 74 1.54 10.55 1.58
N LYS A 75 1.05 11.54 2.33
CA LYS A 75 1.47 12.93 2.18
C LYS A 75 2.77 13.16 2.96
N PRO A 76 3.62 14.10 2.52
CA PRO A 76 4.82 14.45 3.26
C PRO A 76 4.45 15.01 4.63
N SER A 77 5.18 14.59 5.67
CA SER A 77 5.05 15.19 7.01
C SER A 77 5.93 16.43 7.12
N GLN A 78 5.47 17.44 7.85
CA GLN A 78 6.25 18.63 8.18
C GLN A 78 7.11 18.45 9.44
N VAL A 79 6.83 17.40 10.23
CA VAL A 79 7.40 17.20 11.58
C VAL A 79 8.07 15.85 11.77
N CYS A 80 7.94 14.94 10.80
CA CYS A 80 8.56 13.62 10.85
C CYS A 80 9.42 13.39 9.63
N SER A 81 10.62 12.84 9.85
CA SER A 81 11.44 12.30 8.77
C SER A 81 10.75 11.11 8.13
N GLU A 82 11.18 10.76 6.91
CA GLU A 82 10.68 9.57 6.23
C GLU A 82 10.92 8.29 7.05
N ALA A 83 12.10 8.13 7.64
CA ALA A 83 12.42 6.98 8.49
C ALA A 83 11.45 6.85 9.68
N GLU A 84 11.08 7.96 10.31
CA GLU A 84 10.10 7.98 11.41
C GLU A 84 8.69 7.65 10.91
N ILE A 85 8.31 8.12 9.72
CA ILE A 85 7.05 7.73 9.07
C ILE A 85 7.01 6.22 8.84
N VAL A 86 8.07 5.63 8.27
CA VAL A 86 8.17 4.19 8.02
C VAL A 86 8.09 3.41 9.33
N ARG A 87 8.82 3.85 10.37
CA ARG A 87 8.78 3.23 11.71
C ARG A 87 7.35 3.18 12.25
N ARG A 88 6.61 4.30 12.20
CA ARG A 88 5.22 4.38 12.67
C ARG A 88 4.28 3.52 11.85
N ALA A 89 4.45 3.50 10.52
CA ALA A 89 3.68 2.66 9.63
C ALA A 89 3.83 1.17 9.98
N ILE A 90 5.07 0.71 10.21
CA ILE A 90 5.35 -0.68 10.64
C ILE A 90 4.69 -0.97 11.99
N LEU A 91 4.90 -0.09 12.99
CA LEU A 91 4.37 -0.28 14.34
C LEU A 91 2.84 -0.28 14.40
N SER A 92 2.17 0.35 13.43
CA SER A 92 0.71 0.33 13.34
C SER A 92 0.14 -1.06 13.00
N ARG A 93 0.95 -1.98 12.47
CA ARG A 93 0.56 -3.35 12.05
C ARG A 93 -0.59 -3.43 11.04
N ASN A 94 -0.93 -2.31 10.42
CA ASN A 94 -1.98 -2.22 9.43
C ASN A 94 -1.46 -2.32 7.99
N ALA A 95 -0.13 -2.32 7.81
CA ALA A 95 0.51 -2.41 6.51
C ALA A 95 1.21 -3.76 6.33
N SER A 96 1.04 -4.39 5.17
CA SER A 96 1.83 -5.55 4.73
C SER A 96 3.13 -5.12 4.06
N ALA A 97 3.16 -3.91 3.48
CA ALA A 97 4.36 -3.35 2.88
C ALA A 97 4.42 -1.82 3.01
N VAL A 98 5.64 -1.31 3.17
CA VAL A 98 5.96 0.11 3.06
C VAL A 98 7.05 0.31 2.01
N VAL A 99 6.77 1.13 1.00
CA VAL A 99 7.74 1.56 -0.01
C VAL A 99 8.26 2.93 0.38
N ALA A 100 9.57 3.03 0.61
CA ALA A 100 10.27 4.22 1.05
C ALA A 100 11.42 4.57 0.11
N SER A 101 11.95 5.79 0.20
CA SER A 101 13.10 6.21 -0.59
C SER A 101 14.38 5.57 -0.05
N ASN A 102 15.34 5.35 -0.93
CA ASN A 102 16.70 4.94 -0.54
C ASN A 102 17.55 6.09 0.06
N ASN A 103 16.99 7.29 0.23
CA ASN A 103 17.67 8.42 0.87
C ASN A 103 17.77 8.27 2.41
N ILE A 104 17.01 7.34 3.00
CA ILE A 104 17.18 6.94 4.40
C ILE A 104 18.58 6.33 4.55
N ASN A 105 19.35 6.72 5.58
CA ASN A 105 20.71 6.19 5.74
C ASN A 105 20.70 4.66 5.98
N GLN A 106 21.80 4.00 5.63
CA GLN A 106 21.91 2.54 5.64
C GLN A 106 21.69 1.90 7.02
N PHE A 107 22.11 2.58 8.09
CA PHE A 107 21.88 2.11 9.46
C PHE A 107 20.38 2.08 9.79
N GLU A 108 19.67 3.17 9.52
CA GLU A 108 18.21 3.23 9.71
C GLU A 108 17.47 2.26 8.80
N GLN A 109 17.89 2.09 7.55
CA GLN A 109 17.31 1.08 6.66
C GLN A 109 17.40 -0.32 7.27
N ALA A 110 18.57 -0.72 7.79
CA ALA A 110 18.74 -2.02 8.43
C ALA A 110 17.85 -2.19 9.67
N GLN A 111 17.72 -1.14 10.48
CA GLN A 111 16.81 -1.13 11.63
C GLN A 111 15.34 -1.27 11.21
N LEU A 112 14.92 -0.56 10.17
CA LEU A 112 13.55 -0.61 9.66
C LEU A 112 13.21 -1.98 9.07
N VAL A 113 14.12 -2.60 8.31
CA VAL A 113 13.92 -3.97 7.79
C VAL A 113 13.75 -4.97 8.93
N LYS A 114 14.62 -4.92 9.94
CA LYS A 114 14.51 -5.78 11.12
C LYS A 114 13.18 -5.57 11.85
N LEU A 115 12.77 -4.31 12.04
CA LEU A 115 11.50 -3.98 12.68
C LEU A 115 10.30 -4.47 11.88
N ALA A 116 10.34 -4.36 10.56
CA ALA A 116 9.28 -4.78 9.66
C ALA A 116 9.07 -6.30 9.72
N SER A 117 10.16 -7.08 9.67
CA SER A 117 10.08 -8.54 9.79
C SER A 117 9.45 -8.99 11.12
N GLN A 118 9.71 -8.27 12.22
CA GLN A 118 9.10 -8.54 13.53
C GLN A 118 7.60 -8.21 13.60
N ASN A 119 7.10 -7.39 12.66
CA ASN A 119 5.71 -6.92 12.64
C ASN A 119 4.96 -7.37 11.37
N GLN A 120 5.41 -8.44 10.71
CA GLN A 120 4.77 -9.01 9.52
C GLN A 120 4.60 -8.00 8.38
N CYS A 121 5.56 -7.08 8.25
CA CYS A 121 5.59 -6.06 7.20
C CYS A 121 6.89 -6.20 6.41
N GLU A 122 6.88 -5.82 5.14
CA GLU A 122 8.08 -5.68 4.32
C GLU A 122 8.36 -4.20 4.02
N VAL A 123 9.64 -3.83 3.93
CA VAL A 123 10.05 -2.48 3.54
C VAL A 123 10.87 -2.56 2.27
N PHE A 124 10.50 -1.74 1.28
CA PHE A 124 11.21 -1.64 0.01
C PHE A 124 11.79 -0.24 -0.11
N PHE A 125 13.10 -0.15 -0.36
CA PHE A 125 13.76 1.12 -0.63
C PHE A 125 13.93 1.30 -2.14
N VAL A 126 13.42 2.40 -2.68
CA VAL A 126 13.46 2.71 -4.12
C VAL A 126 14.10 4.07 -4.36
N SER A 127 14.79 4.22 -5.50
CA SER A 127 15.31 5.53 -5.92
C SER A 127 14.16 6.46 -6.33
N SER A 128 14.19 7.70 -5.87
CA SER A 128 13.21 8.72 -6.26
C SER A 128 13.30 9.14 -7.73
N GLU A 129 14.38 8.76 -8.42
CA GLU A 129 14.73 9.24 -9.77
C GLU A 129 14.11 8.44 -10.93
N GLN A 130 13.34 7.37 -10.67
CA GLN A 130 12.83 6.48 -11.73
C GLN A 130 11.56 6.95 -12.47
N GLU A 131 11.23 8.24 -12.47
CA GLU A 131 10.02 8.75 -13.15
C GLU A 131 10.21 10.04 -13.98
N LEU A 132 11.45 10.39 -14.35
CA LEU A 132 11.74 11.66 -15.07
C LEU A 132 12.09 11.50 -16.57
N LEU A 133 11.73 10.38 -17.20
CA LEU A 133 11.91 10.20 -18.65
C LEU A 133 10.77 9.37 -19.24
N HIS A 134 9.65 10.00 -19.58
CA HIS A 134 8.71 9.53 -20.60
C HIS A 134 7.95 10.71 -21.22
#